data_AF-A9BL84-F1
#
_entry.id   AF-A9BL84-F1
#
_cell.length_a   1.000
_cell.length_b   1.000
_cell.length_c   1.000
_cell.angle_alpha   90.00
_cell.angle_beta   90.00
_cell.angle_gamma   90.00
#
_symmetry.space_group_name_H-M   'P 1'
#
loop_
_entity.id
_entity.type
_entity.pdbx_description
1 polymer ?
#
loop_
_entity_poly.entity_id
_entity_poly.type
_entity_poly.pdbx_seq_one_letter_code
_entity_poly.pdbx_strand_id
1 'polypeptide(L)'
;MAEIAKFKVIRWILYLAMMFNSYMLNQNISNNLKFIIGEKVWCPAFGSNARCDVALLHSIIGIISGASLFLMGILDDDTKKLKFFNKNESILCLIQVPIWIGFFINIFQWTKEMETSAFEINCIYISILANISFLICSGIVSYIEKGVRISREN
;
A
#
# COMPACT_ATOMS: atom_id res chain seq x y z
N MET A 1 20.38 -15.45 -15.54
CA MET A 1 19.18 -15.96 -14.80
C MET A 1 19.18 -15.56 -13.32
N ALA A 2 20.29 -15.73 -12.58
CA ALA A 2 20.35 -15.42 -11.14
C ALA A 2 19.95 -13.96 -10.76
N GLU A 3 20.32 -12.95 -11.55
CA GLU A 3 19.97 -11.55 -11.26
C GLU A 3 18.48 -11.25 -11.41
N ILE A 4 17.80 -11.85 -12.39
CA ILE A 4 16.36 -11.66 -12.61
C ILE A 4 15.58 -12.26 -11.43
N ALA A 5 16.01 -13.43 -10.95
CA ALA A 5 15.44 -14.05 -9.76
C ALA A 5 15.60 -13.16 -8.52
N LYS A 6 16.73 -12.45 -8.35
CA LYS A 6 16.94 -11.50 -7.25
C LYS A 6 15.93 -10.34 -7.31
N PHE A 7 15.72 -9.73 -8.47
CA PHE A 7 14.75 -8.63 -8.61
C PHE A 7 13.31 -9.08 -8.33
N LYS A 8 12.93 -10.28 -8.77
CA LYS A 8 11.62 -10.87 -8.48
C LYS A 8 11.40 -11.08 -6.97
N VAL A 9 12.41 -11.61 -6.26
CA VAL A 9 12.34 -11.79 -4.80
C VAL A 9 12.27 -10.46 -4.06
N ILE A 10 13.06 -9.45 -4.48
CA ILE A 10 13.02 -8.11 -3.87
C ILE A 10 11.61 -7.50 -4.00
N ARG A 11 10.98 -7.61 -5.18
CA ARG A 11 9.60 -7.15 -5.41
C ARG A 11 8.60 -7.85 -4.48
N TRP A 12 8.70 -9.17 -4.34
CA TRP A 12 7.85 -9.93 -3.44
C TRP A 12 7.96 -9.46 -1.99
N ILE A 13 9.19 -9.21 -1.52
CA ILE A 13 9.42 -8.67 -0.17
C ILE A 13 8.76 -7.29 -0.02
N LEU A 14 8.88 -6.42 -1.02
CA LEU A 14 8.24 -5.10 -1.00
C LEU A 14 6.70 -5.18 -0.97
N TYR A 15 6.10 -6.10 -1.72
CA TYR A 15 4.64 -6.29 -1.70
C TYR A 15 4.16 -6.83 -0.35
N LEU A 16 4.87 -7.80 0.23
CA LEU A 16 4.57 -8.33 1.56
C LEU A 16 4.74 -7.26 2.64
N ALA A 17 5.79 -6.45 2.56
CA ALA A 17 6.00 -5.33 3.47
C ALA A 17 4.86 -4.29 3.39
N MET A 18 4.41 -3.97 2.17
CA MET A 18 3.27 -3.08 1.96
C MET A 18 1.96 -3.65 2.51
N MET A 19 1.69 -4.94 2.28
CA MET A 19 0.53 -5.63 2.84
C MET A 19 0.55 -5.60 4.37
N PHE A 20 1.69 -5.98 4.96
CA PHE A 20 1.86 -6.03 6.40
C PHE A 20 1.72 -4.64 7.03
N ASN A 21 2.36 -3.63 6.45
CA ASN A 21 2.25 -2.25 6.91
C ASN A 21 0.81 -1.72 6.82
N SER A 22 0.08 -2.04 5.75
CA SER A 22 -1.33 -1.67 5.58
C SER A 22 -2.25 -2.43 6.56
N TYR A 23 -1.92 -3.69 6.87
CA TYR A 23 -2.61 -4.46 7.90
C TYR A 23 -2.38 -3.89 9.30
N MET A 24 -1.14 -3.52 9.63
CA MET A 24 -0.81 -2.87 10.91
C MET A 24 -1.51 -1.53 11.06
N LEU A 25 -1.59 -0.74 9.98
CA LEU A 25 -2.37 0.50 9.96
C LEU A 25 -3.86 0.24 10.24
N ASN A 26 -4.45 -0.77 9.60
CA ASN A 26 -5.84 -1.16 9.82
C ASN A 26 -6.08 -1.57 11.28
N GLN A 27 -5.21 -2.42 11.84
CA GLN A 27 -5.30 -2.85 13.23
C GLN A 27 -5.15 -1.67 14.21
N ASN A 28 -4.23 -0.74 13.95
CA ASN A 28 -4.05 0.45 14.78
C ASN A 28 -5.33 1.31 14.78
N ILE A 29 -5.93 1.55 13.61
CA ILE A 29 -7.18 2.33 13.51
C ILE A 29 -8.33 1.57 14.17
N SER A 30 -8.47 0.28 13.90
CA SER A 30 -9.60 -0.52 14.40
C SER A 30 -9.57 -0.75 15.90
N ASN A 31 -8.39 -0.92 16.50
CA ASN A 31 -8.26 -1.30 17.91
C ASN A 31 -8.08 -0.10 18.83
N ASN A 32 -7.44 0.97 18.37
CA ASN A 32 -7.10 2.13 19.21
C ASN A 32 -7.98 3.36 18.91
N LEU A 33 -8.49 3.49 17.67
CA LEU A 33 -9.15 4.73 17.21
C LEU A 33 -10.65 4.56 16.94
N LYS A 34 -11.13 3.31 16.86
CA LYS A 34 -12.54 2.96 16.62
C LYS A 34 -13.12 2.30 17.86
N PHE A 35 -14.23 2.85 18.35
CA PHE A 35 -15.02 2.28 19.43
C PHE A 35 -16.37 1.83 18.87
N ILE A 36 -16.80 0.61 19.25
CA ILE A 36 -18.12 0.08 18.89
C ILE A 36 -18.91 -0.04 20.19
N ILE A 37 -19.95 0.77 20.34
CA ILE A 37 -20.86 0.71 21.49
C ILE A 37 -22.24 0.30 20.96
N GLY A 38 -22.62 -0.96 21.22
CA GLY A 38 -23.81 -1.56 20.63
C GLY A 38 -23.68 -1.68 19.11
N GLU A 39 -24.66 -1.19 18.35
CA GLU A 39 -24.63 -1.17 16.88
C GLU A 39 -24.01 0.11 16.28
N LYS A 40 -23.60 1.08 17.13
CA LYS A 40 -23.09 2.37 16.68
C LYS A 40 -21.56 2.41 16.73
N VAL A 41 -20.97 2.74 15.58
CA VAL A 41 -19.54 3.03 15.45
C VAL A 41 -19.29 4.47 15.89
N TRP A 42 -18.29 4.67 16.74
CA TRP A 42 -17.80 5.98 17.16
C TRP A 42 -16.29 6.06 16.92
N CYS A 43 -15.86 7.04 16.15
CA CYS A 43 -14.43 7.37 15.99
C CYS A 43 -14.16 8.81 16.45
N PRO A 44 -14.12 9.07 17.76
CA PRO A 44 -13.79 10.40 18.30
C PRO A 44 -12.39 10.85 17.87
N ALA A 45 -11.46 9.91 17.71
CA ALA A 45 -10.08 10.17 17.30
C ALA A 45 -9.95 10.88 15.94
N PHE A 46 -10.90 10.71 15.02
CA PHE A 46 -10.90 11.36 13.70
C PHE A 46 -11.85 12.57 13.60
N GLY A 47 -12.54 12.91 14.68
CA GLY A 47 -13.58 13.95 14.73
C GLY A 47 -14.89 13.60 13.99
N SER A 48 -14.89 12.54 13.17
CA SER A 48 -16.07 12.05 12.46
C SER A 48 -15.92 10.58 12.06
N ASN A 49 -17.03 9.85 12.11
CA ASN A 49 -17.10 8.45 11.66
C ASN A 49 -16.72 8.30 10.18
N ALA A 50 -17.12 9.25 9.32
CA ALA A 50 -16.83 9.19 7.89
C ALA A 50 -15.32 9.24 7.60
N ARG A 51 -14.55 10.03 8.35
CA ARG A 51 -13.09 10.12 8.20
C ARG A 51 -12.38 8.84 8.63
N CYS A 52 -12.89 8.22 9.70
CA CYS A 52 -12.42 6.93 10.17
C CYS A 52 -12.65 5.82 9.14
N ASP A 53 -13.84 5.79 8.53
CA ASP A 53 -14.18 4.84 7.46
C ASP A 53 -13.29 5.05 6.23
N VAL A 54 -12.99 6.29 5.87
CA VAL A 54 -12.03 6.59 4.79
C VAL A 54 -10.63 6.07 5.12
N ALA A 55 -10.16 6.23 6.36
CA ALA A 55 -8.86 5.74 6.79
C ALA A 55 -8.79 4.20 6.78
N LEU A 56 -9.84 3.53 7.26
CA LEU A 56 -9.98 2.08 7.19
C LEU A 56 -10.03 1.60 5.74
N LEU A 57 -10.78 2.27 4.88
CA LEU A 57 -10.86 1.93 3.45
C LEU A 57 -9.49 2.02 2.79
N HIS A 58 -8.70 3.05 3.07
CA HIS A 58 -7.34 3.18 2.53
C HIS A 58 -6.41 2.07 3.02
N SER A 59 -6.54 1.65 4.28
CA SER A 59 -5.78 0.51 4.80
C SER A 59 -6.14 -0.80 4.08
N ILE A 60 -7.43 -1.03 3.78
CA ILE A 60 -7.91 -2.19 3.02
C ILE A 60 -7.43 -2.13 1.57
N ILE A 61 -7.46 -0.96 0.93
CA ILE A 61 -6.94 -0.75 -0.41
C ILE A 61 -5.46 -1.15 -0.47
N GLY A 62 -4.66 -0.79 0.53
CA GLY A 62 -3.25 -1.20 0.62
C GLY A 62 -3.03 -2.70 0.75
N ILE A 63 -3.88 -3.39 1.52
CA ILE A 63 -3.83 -4.85 1.66
C ILE A 63 -4.18 -5.52 0.32
N ILE A 64 -5.28 -5.10 -0.30
CA ILE A 64 -5.75 -5.67 -1.58
C ILE A 64 -4.74 -5.38 -2.70
N SER A 65 -4.20 -4.16 -2.74
CA SER A 65 -3.21 -3.79 -3.76
C SER A 65 -1.92 -4.59 -3.61
N GLY A 66 -1.43 -4.78 -2.39
CA GLY A 66 -0.25 -5.61 -2.14
C GLY A 66 -0.48 -7.08 -2.46
N ALA A 67 -1.64 -7.63 -2.08
CA ALA A 67 -2.00 -9.01 -2.40
C ALA A 67 -2.12 -9.23 -3.91
N SER A 68 -2.73 -8.30 -4.63
CA SER A 68 -2.87 -8.40 -6.09
C SER A 68 -1.53 -8.30 -6.82
N LEU A 69 -0.64 -7.38 -6.41
CA LEU A 69 0.72 -7.29 -6.96
C LEU A 69 1.55 -8.54 -6.66
N PHE A 70 1.43 -9.09 -5.45
CA PHE A 70 2.11 -10.33 -5.07
C PHE A 70 1.63 -11.52 -5.90
N LEU A 71 0.31 -11.70 -6.05
CA LEU A 71 -0.28 -12.75 -6.88
C LEU A 71 0.15 -12.61 -8.35
N MET A 72 0.16 -11.39 -8.90
CA MET A 72 0.68 -11.13 -10.24
C MET A 72 2.16 -11.51 -10.37
N GLY A 73 2.97 -11.20 -9.36
CA GLY A 73 4.39 -11.55 -9.33
C GLY A 73 4.66 -13.05 -9.26
N ILE A 74 3.75 -13.83 -8.64
CA ILE A 74 3.85 -15.30 -8.60
C ILE A 74 3.40 -15.91 -9.94
N LEU A 75 2.25 -15.48 -10.45
CA LEU A 75 1.55 -16.06 -11.60
C LEU A 75 2.08 -15.58 -12.97
N ASP A 76 3.26 -14.97 -13.01
CA ASP A 76 3.88 -14.36 -14.19
C ASP A 76 3.97 -15.31 -15.41
N ASP A 77 4.05 -16.62 -15.16
CA ASP A 77 4.28 -17.63 -16.21
C ASP A 77 3.02 -18.33 -16.76
N ASP A 78 1.88 -18.30 -16.05
CA ASP A 78 0.80 -19.26 -16.32
C ASP A 78 -0.28 -18.78 -17.30
N THR A 79 -0.42 -17.47 -17.57
CA THR A 79 -1.46 -17.00 -18.52
C THR A 79 -1.07 -15.76 -19.35
N LYS A 80 -1.54 -15.71 -20.62
CA LYS A 80 -1.34 -14.55 -21.52
C LYS A 80 -1.92 -13.24 -20.97
N LYS A 81 -3.00 -13.29 -20.20
CA LYS A 81 -3.60 -12.09 -19.56
C LYS A 81 -2.72 -11.55 -18.43
N LEU A 82 -2.12 -12.42 -17.63
CA LEU A 82 -1.19 -12.02 -16.56
C LEU A 82 0.10 -11.40 -17.12
N LYS A 83 0.59 -11.87 -18.26
CA LYS A 83 1.74 -11.25 -18.95
C LYS A 83 1.51 -9.79 -19.34
N PHE A 84 0.29 -9.41 -19.72
CA PHE A 84 -0.05 -8.00 -20.00
C PHE A 84 -0.04 -7.14 -18.72
N PHE A 85 -0.60 -7.66 -17.63
CA PHE A 85 -0.60 -6.95 -16.34
C PHE A 85 0.81 -6.81 -15.77
N ASN A 86 1.65 -7.84 -15.87
CA ASN A 86 3.03 -7.78 -15.40
C ASN A 86 3.88 -6.80 -16.25
N LYS A 87 3.58 -6.70 -17.55
CA LYS A 87 4.16 -5.66 -18.42
C LYS A 87 3.80 -4.23 -17.97
N ASN A 88 2.68 -4.04 -17.29
CA ASN A 88 2.19 -2.74 -16.82
C ASN A 88 2.31 -2.55 -15.30
N GLU A 89 2.93 -3.47 -14.58
CA GLU A 89 3.03 -3.43 -13.11
C GLU A 89 3.67 -2.13 -12.59
N SER A 90 4.72 -1.64 -13.23
CA SER A 90 5.36 -0.37 -12.90
C SER A 90 4.38 0.81 -12.98
N ILE A 91 3.47 0.79 -13.95
CA ILE A 91 2.41 1.81 -14.10
C ILE A 91 1.37 1.65 -12.98
N LEU A 92 1.00 0.42 -12.63
CA LEU A 92 0.08 0.16 -11.52
C LEU A 92 0.64 0.67 -10.18
N CYS A 93 1.94 0.45 -9.92
CA CYS A 93 2.61 0.99 -8.73
C CYS A 93 2.58 2.53 -8.73
N LEU A 94 2.86 3.16 -9.88
CA LEU A 94 2.86 4.62 -10.01
C LEU A 94 1.46 5.23 -9.87
N ILE A 95 0.40 4.58 -10.34
CA ILE A 95 -0.98 5.06 -10.17
C ILE A 95 -1.43 5.04 -8.71
N GLN A 96 -0.91 4.11 -7.90
CA GLN A 96 -1.24 4.03 -6.49
C GLN A 96 -0.56 5.12 -5.64
N VAL A 97 0.58 5.65 -6.09
CA VAL A 97 1.32 6.70 -5.35
C VAL A 97 0.45 7.96 -5.13
N PRO A 98 -0.20 8.55 -6.15
CA PRO A 98 -1.13 9.67 -5.96
C PRO A 98 -2.27 9.38 -4.99
N ILE A 99 -2.78 8.14 -4.93
CA ILE A 99 -3.85 7.77 -4.00
C ILE A 99 -3.34 7.88 -2.56
N TRP A 100 -2.15 7.34 -2.28
CA TRP A 100 -1.52 7.46 -0.96
C TRP A 100 -1.11 8.89 -0.61
N ILE A 101 -0.66 9.69 -1.58
CA ILE A 101 -0.39 11.12 -1.38
C ILE A 101 -1.67 11.89 -1.05
N GLY A 102 -2.76 11.62 -1.78
CA GLY A 102 -4.07 12.23 -1.49
C GLY A 102 -4.54 11.87 -0.08
N PHE A 103 -4.34 10.62 0.33
CA PHE A 103 -4.64 10.19 1.69
C PHE A 103 -3.76 10.90 2.74
N PHE A 104 -2.47 11.05 2.49
CA PHE A 104 -1.56 11.81 3.35
C PHE A 104 -2.05 13.26 3.56
N ILE A 105 -2.46 13.94 2.47
CA ILE A 105 -2.98 15.31 2.53
C ILE A 105 -4.27 15.37 3.34
N ASN A 106 -5.18 14.40 3.15
CA ASN A 106 -6.43 14.33 3.92
C ASN A 106 -6.15 14.17 5.43
N ILE A 107 -5.27 13.26 5.81
CA ILE A 107 -4.87 13.08 7.22
C ILE A 107 -4.25 14.37 7.78
N PHE A 108 -3.41 15.05 7.01
CA PHE A 108 -2.83 16.34 7.39
C PHE A 108 -3.87 17.42 7.67
N GLN A 109 -4.89 17.52 6.83
CA GLN A 109 -6.00 18.44 7.05
C GLN A 109 -6.80 18.08 8.30
N TRP A 110 -7.07 16.79 8.51
CA TRP A 110 -7.88 16.32 9.63
C TRP A 110 -7.13 16.35 10.96
N THR A 111 -5.79 16.37 10.96
CA THR A 111 -4.96 16.32 12.19
C THR A 111 -5.34 17.41 13.20
N LYS A 112 -5.80 18.58 12.73
CA LYS A 112 -6.26 19.69 13.60
C LYS A 112 -7.51 19.36 14.43
N GLU A 113 -8.31 18.43 13.94
CA GLU A 113 -9.59 18.03 14.54
C GLU A 113 -9.52 16.62 15.13
N MET A 114 -8.35 15.98 15.10
CA MET A 114 -8.14 14.65 15.68
C MET A 114 -7.91 14.77 17.19
N GLU A 115 -8.82 14.22 17.98
CA GLU A 115 -8.65 14.08 19.43
C GLU A 115 -7.93 12.76 19.75
N THR A 116 -6.69 12.60 19.25
CA THR A 116 -5.89 11.38 19.46
C THR A 116 -4.46 11.72 19.85
N SER A 117 -3.73 10.74 20.37
CA SER A 117 -2.35 10.97 20.81
C SER A 117 -1.43 11.32 19.63
N ALA A 118 -0.46 12.21 19.86
CA ALA A 118 0.55 12.53 18.85
C ALA A 118 1.33 11.29 18.37
N PHE A 119 1.46 10.29 19.23
CA PHE A 119 2.08 9.00 18.89
C PHE A 119 1.28 8.25 17.81
N GLU A 120 -0.04 8.12 17.96
CA GLU A 120 -0.89 7.42 16.98
C GLU A 120 -0.93 8.14 15.63
N ILE A 121 -1.00 9.47 15.65
CA ILE A 121 -0.92 10.30 14.45
C ILE A 121 0.40 10.04 13.70
N ASN A 122 1.52 10.03 14.42
CA ASN A 122 2.82 9.72 13.84
C ASN A 122 2.88 8.29 13.27
N CYS A 123 2.29 7.30 13.94
CA CYS A 123 2.20 5.93 13.42
C CYS A 123 1.42 5.87 12.09
N ILE A 124 0.31 6.62 11.97
CA ILE A 124 -0.45 6.73 10.72
C ILE A 124 0.42 7.35 9.62
N TYR A 125 1.10 8.46 9.90
CA TYR A 125 1.97 9.11 8.92
C TYR A 125 3.12 8.22 8.45
N ILE A 126 3.80 7.56 9.38
CA ILE A 126 4.90 6.65 9.07
C ILE A 126 4.39 5.50 8.19
N SER A 127 3.21 4.95 8.50
CA SER A 127 2.61 3.88 7.70
C SER A 127 2.30 4.35 6.28
N ILE A 128 1.74 5.55 6.12
CA ILE A 128 1.44 6.12 4.79
C ILE A 128 2.73 6.35 3.99
N LEU A 129 3.74 6.97 4.61
CA LEU A 129 5.03 7.22 3.97
C LEU A 129 5.73 5.92 3.58
N ALA A 130 5.70 4.91 4.45
CA ALA A 130 6.26 3.59 4.15
C ALA A 130 5.59 2.96 2.92
N ASN A 131 4.25 3.01 2.81
CA ASN A 131 3.54 2.50 1.63
C ASN A 131 3.91 3.25 0.35
N ILE A 132 4.05 4.58 0.41
CA ILE A 132 4.54 5.39 -0.72
C ILE A 132 5.94 4.93 -1.13
N SER A 133 6.85 4.78 -0.17
CA SER A 133 8.22 4.31 -0.41
C SER A 133 8.24 2.91 -1.02
N PHE A 134 7.46 1.96 -0.49
CA PHE A 134 7.39 0.60 -1.03
C PHE A 134 6.87 0.58 -2.47
N LEU A 135 5.88 1.40 -2.81
CA LEU A 135 5.36 1.51 -4.18
C LEU A 135 6.38 2.10 -5.15
N ILE A 136 7.08 3.17 -4.75
CA ILE A 136 8.13 3.79 -5.57
C ILE A 136 9.29 2.80 -5.79
N CYS A 137 9.78 2.17 -4.72
CA CYS A 137 10.84 1.16 -4.82
C CYS A 137 10.42 -0.01 -5.72
N SER A 138 9.19 -0.50 -5.57
CA SER A 138 8.68 -1.59 -6.41
C SER A 138 8.58 -1.19 -7.88
N GLY A 139 8.12 0.04 -8.16
CA GLY A 139 8.06 0.60 -9.51
C GLY A 139 9.44 0.70 -10.16
N ILE A 140 10.45 1.19 -9.42
CA ILE A 140 11.84 1.29 -9.89
C ILE A 140 12.42 -0.10 -10.16
N VAL A 141 12.27 -1.04 -9.23
CA VAL A 141 12.78 -2.41 -9.40
C VAL A 141 12.13 -3.10 -10.60
N SER A 142 10.81 -2.97 -10.78
CA SER A 142 10.07 -3.50 -11.94
C SER A 142 10.55 -2.86 -13.25
N TYR A 143 10.87 -1.56 -13.26
CA TYR A 143 11.42 -0.87 -14.44
C TYR A 143 12.83 -1.36 -14.81
N ILE A 144 13.73 -1.48 -13.82
CA ILE A 144 15.09 -1.98 -14.04
C ILE A 144 15.07 -3.41 -14.55
N GLU A 145 14.24 -4.28 -13.97
CA GLU A 145 14.12 -5.68 -14.39
C GLU A 145 13.71 -5.78 -15.87
N LYS A 146 12.76 -4.95 -16.32
CA LYS A 146 12.34 -4.89 -17.73
C LYS A 146 13.50 -4.48 -18.64
N GLY A 147 14.28 -3.47 -18.26
CA GLY A 147 15.46 -3.04 -19.03
C GLY A 147 16.50 -4.15 -19.18
N VAL A 148 16.78 -4.88 -18.09
CA VAL A 148 17.70 -6.02 -18.09
C VAL A 148 17.18 -7.18 -18.96
N ARG A 149 15.87 -7.41 -18.98
CA ARG A 149 15.25 -8.48 -19.79
C ARG A 149 15.39 -8.19 -21.29
N ILE A 150 15.10 -6.95 -21.72
CA ILE A 150 15.23 -6.50 -23.13
C ILE A 150 16.68 -6.58 -23.62
N SER A 151 17.65 -6.17 -22.79
CA SER A 151 19.08 -6.22 -23.14
C SER A 151 19.64 -7.63 -23.33
N ARG A 152 18.93 -8.68 -22.89
CA ARG A 152 19.36 -10.08 -23.06
C ARG A 152 18.66 -10.79 -24.23
N GLU A 153 17.59 -10.20 -24.76
CA GLU A 153 16.84 -10.74 -25.91
C GLU A 153 17.35 -10.17 -27.26
N ASN A 154 18.09 -9.06 -27.22
CA ASN A 154 18.86 -8.49 -28.34
C ASN A 154 20.33 -8.91 -28.28
#